data_AF-A0AAD5LRW7-F1
#
_entry.id   AF-A0AAD5LRW7-F1
#
_cell.length_a   1.000
_cell.length_b   1.000
_cell.length_c   1.000
_cell.angle_alpha   90.00
_cell.angle_beta   90.00
_cell.angle_gamma   90.00
#
_symmetry.space_group_name_H-M   'P 1'
#
loop_
_entity.id
_entity.type
_entity.pdbx_description
1 polymer ?
#
loop_
_entity_poly.entity_id
_entity_poly.type
_entity_poly.pdbx_seq_one_letter_code
_entity_poly.pdbx_strand_id
1 'polypeptide(L)'
;MGGNSSHHADGGKRRAEPASEFNKAIPDQFETYEQLQEALRRQGLESSNLIIGIDYTKSNTWTGKNSFEGRCLHDIDPSGFLMNPYQRVISIVGRTLQVFDDDNLIPAFGFGDATTGDKGVFPLMADGSPCRGFDEVLQRYGEITPKIALAGPTNFAPVIYEAIRQVKATRSYHILVIIADGQVTNEKDTAAAIVEASKYALSIIVVGVGDGPWELMEHYDDSLPKRKFDNFQFVDFNRVMNLNRIKPDVGFATAALMEIPEQFRIIRRLGYLS
;
A
#
# COMPACT_ATOMS: atom_id res chain seq x y z
N MET A 1 4.61 -63.15 -4.81
CA MET A 1 3.30 -62.50 -4.67
C MET A 1 3.40 -61.63 -3.42
N GLY A 2 3.75 -60.34 -3.42
CA GLY A 2 3.31 -59.26 -4.32
C GLY A 2 1.79 -59.18 -4.24
N GLY A 3 1.13 -58.23 -3.59
CA GLY A 3 1.52 -56.94 -3.03
C GLY A 3 0.32 -56.01 -3.24
N ASN A 4 -0.05 -55.25 -2.21
CA ASN A 4 -0.21 -53.80 -2.22
C ASN A 4 -1.46 -53.31 -1.50
N SER A 5 -1.17 -52.52 -0.47
CA SER A 5 -2.03 -51.69 0.36
C SER A 5 -2.42 -50.42 -0.39
N SER A 6 -3.69 -50.02 -0.30
CA SER A 6 -4.16 -48.71 -0.76
C SER A 6 -4.53 -47.83 0.44
N HIS A 7 -3.57 -47.01 0.86
CA HIS A 7 -3.82 -45.82 1.68
C HIS A 7 -4.54 -44.77 0.81
N HIS A 8 -5.76 -44.40 1.19
CA HIS A 8 -6.37 -43.16 0.72
C HIS A 8 -5.72 -42.00 1.45
N ALA A 9 -4.86 -41.27 0.74
CA ALA A 9 -4.40 -39.95 1.15
C ALA A 9 -5.51 -38.94 0.84
N ASP A 10 -6.21 -38.50 1.87
CA ASP A 10 -7.07 -37.31 1.79
C ASP A 10 -6.18 -36.06 1.78
N GLY A 11 -5.84 -35.63 0.57
CA GLY A 11 -5.14 -34.38 0.32
C GLY A 11 -6.08 -33.21 0.55
N GLY A 12 -6.28 -32.84 1.82
CA GLY A 12 -6.97 -31.62 2.21
C GLY A 12 -6.22 -30.39 1.68
N LYS A 13 -6.58 -29.95 0.47
CA LYS A 13 -6.28 -28.60 0.00
C LYS A 13 -6.96 -27.64 0.97
N ARG A 14 -6.20 -27.01 1.86
CA ARG A 14 -6.65 -25.78 2.54
C ARG A 14 -6.96 -24.78 1.43
N ARG A 15 -8.26 -24.54 1.19
CA ARG A 15 -8.70 -23.39 0.43
C ARG A 15 -8.23 -22.17 1.24
N ALA A 16 -7.44 -21.31 0.62
CA ALA A 16 -7.28 -19.95 1.13
C ALA A 16 -8.70 -19.35 1.20
N GLU A 17 -9.08 -18.85 2.37
CA GLU A 17 -10.30 -18.06 2.49
C GLU A 17 -10.15 -16.79 1.63
N PRO A 18 -11.19 -16.38 0.88
CA PRO A 18 -11.10 -15.19 0.02
C PRO A 18 -10.88 -13.93 0.88
N ALA A 19 -9.99 -13.03 0.43
CA ALA A 19 -9.65 -11.77 1.08
C ALA A 19 -10.90 -10.86 1.26
N SER A 20 -11.90 -10.96 0.37
CA SER A 20 -13.17 -10.22 0.50
C SER A 20 -13.99 -10.46 1.78
N GLU A 21 -13.82 -11.58 2.51
CA GLU A 21 -14.48 -11.76 3.82
C GLU A 21 -13.81 -10.93 4.93
N PHE A 22 -12.54 -10.55 4.78
CA PHE A 22 -11.75 -9.84 5.79
C PHE A 22 -11.99 -8.32 5.82
N ASN A 23 -12.63 -7.76 4.80
CA ASN A 23 -13.18 -6.39 4.81
C ASN A 23 -14.48 -6.26 5.65
N LYS A 24 -14.94 -7.36 6.26
CA LYS A 24 -16.00 -7.34 7.29
C LYS A 24 -15.32 -7.14 8.63
N ALA A 25 -15.57 -5.98 9.25
CA ALA A 25 -15.22 -5.62 10.63
C ALA A 25 -14.09 -6.47 11.21
N ILE A 26 -12.84 -6.07 10.92
CA ILE A 26 -11.68 -6.59 11.65
C ILE A 26 -12.07 -6.52 13.13
N PRO A 27 -12.20 -7.66 13.84
CA PRO A 27 -12.49 -7.62 15.27
C PRO A 27 -11.48 -6.68 15.90
N ASP A 28 -11.86 -5.86 16.88
CA ASP A 28 -10.96 -4.97 17.61
C ASP A 28 -9.83 -5.77 18.29
N GLN A 29 -8.85 -6.23 17.51
CA GLN A 29 -7.77 -7.10 17.95
C GLN A 29 -6.65 -6.28 18.59
N PHE A 30 -6.49 -5.03 18.15
CA PHE A 30 -5.48 -4.12 18.67
C PHE A 30 -6.10 -2.80 19.08
N GLU A 31 -5.76 -2.38 20.29
CA GLU A 31 -6.24 -1.18 20.92
C GLU A 31 -5.24 -0.03 20.87
N THR A 32 -3.96 -0.29 20.57
CA THR A 32 -2.93 0.74 20.45
C THR A 32 -1.93 0.39 19.33
N TYR A 33 -1.16 1.38 18.87
CA TYR A 33 -0.09 1.15 17.90
C TYR A 33 0.98 0.19 18.45
N GLU A 34 1.30 0.29 19.74
CA GLU A 34 2.29 -0.57 20.39
C GLU A 34 1.85 -2.03 20.38
N GLN A 35 0.56 -2.31 20.60
CA GLN A 35 0.02 -3.66 20.52
C GLN A 35 0.08 -4.22 19.09
N LEU A 36 -0.27 -3.39 18.10
CA LEU A 36 -0.17 -3.75 16.69
C LEU A 36 1.30 -4.03 16.30
N GLN A 37 2.22 -3.14 16.66
CA GLN A 37 3.66 -3.30 16.40
C GLN A 37 4.23 -4.56 17.07
N GLU A 38 3.87 -4.82 18.33
CA GLU A 38 4.27 -6.03 19.04
C GLU A 38 3.73 -7.30 18.36
N ALA A 39 2.50 -7.27 17.86
CA ALA A 39 1.93 -8.38 17.12
C ALA A 39 2.68 -8.65 15.81
N LEU A 40 3.02 -7.60 15.05
CA LEU A 40 3.80 -7.71 13.81
C LEU A 40 5.19 -8.31 14.09
N ARG A 41 5.88 -7.87 15.17
CA ARG A 41 7.16 -8.45 15.60
C ARG A 41 7.06 -9.93 15.94
N ARG A 42 6.07 -10.31 16.76
CA ARG A 42 5.82 -11.72 17.13
C ARG A 42 5.55 -12.61 15.93
N GLN A 43 4.96 -12.01 14.89
CA GLN A 43 4.66 -12.67 13.64
C GLN A 43 5.88 -12.78 12.70
N GLY A 44 7.02 -12.21 13.09
CA GLY A 44 8.32 -12.34 12.43
C GLY A 44 8.68 -11.18 11.52
N LEU A 45 7.93 -10.07 11.53
CA LEU A 45 8.35 -8.85 10.84
C LEU A 45 9.48 -8.19 11.65
N GLU A 46 10.72 -8.49 11.25
CA GLU A 46 11.93 -8.05 11.93
C GLU A 46 12.43 -6.71 11.37
N SER A 47 12.43 -6.57 10.05
CA SER A 47 12.88 -5.38 9.33
C SER A 47 12.21 -5.25 7.96
N SER A 48 12.15 -4.01 7.45
CA SER A 48 11.65 -3.64 6.14
C SER A 48 12.25 -2.31 5.70
N ASN A 49 12.05 -1.96 4.43
CA ASN A 49 12.29 -0.62 3.90
C ASN A 49 10.98 -0.11 3.31
N LEU A 50 10.69 1.18 3.45
CA LEU A 50 9.40 1.74 3.04
C LEU A 50 9.53 2.61 1.78
N ILE A 51 8.56 2.49 0.88
CA ILE A 51 8.44 3.32 -0.32
C ILE A 51 7.04 3.92 -0.35
N ILE A 52 6.92 5.20 -0.68
CA ILE A 52 5.63 5.88 -0.83
C ILE A 52 5.38 6.25 -2.29
N GLY A 53 4.22 5.87 -2.81
CA GLY A 53 3.69 6.31 -4.10
C GLY A 53 2.46 7.21 -3.90
N ILE A 54 2.47 8.39 -4.48
CA ILE A 54 1.39 9.39 -4.36
C ILE A 54 0.78 9.62 -5.74
N ASP A 55 -0.50 9.30 -5.86
CA ASP A 55 -1.30 9.59 -7.04
C ASP A 55 -1.55 11.11 -7.15
N TYR A 56 -1.14 11.73 -8.25
CA TYR A 56 -1.40 13.14 -8.61
C TYR A 56 -2.27 13.25 -9.86
N THR A 57 -3.16 12.30 -10.10
CA THR A 57 -4.12 12.34 -11.19
C THR A 57 -5.23 13.36 -10.92
N LYS A 58 -5.87 13.82 -11.99
CA LYS A 58 -6.88 14.88 -11.96
C LYS A 58 -8.16 14.46 -11.27
N SER A 59 -8.42 13.15 -11.14
CA SER A 59 -9.60 12.62 -10.45
C SER A 59 -9.73 13.09 -9.01
N ASN A 60 -8.60 13.32 -8.35
CA ASN A 60 -8.52 13.92 -7.02
C ASN A 60 -9.30 15.24 -6.86
N THR A 61 -9.56 15.96 -7.95
CA THR A 61 -10.36 17.21 -7.92
C THR A 61 -11.86 17.00 -7.74
N TRP A 62 -12.39 15.78 -7.97
CA TRP A 62 -13.81 15.48 -7.87
C TRP A 62 -14.15 14.25 -7.01
N THR A 63 -13.18 13.38 -6.73
CA THR A 63 -13.35 12.21 -5.85
C THR A 63 -13.36 12.54 -4.35
N GLY A 64 -13.21 13.82 -3.99
CA GLY A 64 -13.48 14.34 -2.64
C GLY A 64 -14.92 14.84 -2.42
N LYS A 65 -15.83 14.60 -3.35
CA LYS A 65 -17.19 15.17 -3.33
C LYS A 65 -17.95 14.85 -2.04
N ASN A 66 -17.93 13.59 -1.60
CA ASN A 66 -18.66 13.14 -0.41
C ASN A 66 -17.70 12.98 0.78
N SER A 67 -16.52 12.44 0.53
CA SER A 67 -15.48 12.12 1.52
C SER A 67 -14.71 13.33 2.06
N PHE A 68 -14.67 14.43 1.32
CA PHE A 68 -13.86 15.59 1.66
C PHE A 68 -14.57 16.92 1.37
N GLU A 69 -15.89 16.95 1.57
CA GLU A 69 -16.73 18.16 1.50
C GLU A 69 -16.64 18.91 0.15
N GLY A 70 -16.45 18.18 -0.96
CA GLY A 70 -16.32 18.80 -2.28
C GLY A 70 -14.96 19.41 -2.57
N ARG A 71 -13.99 19.31 -1.64
CA ARG A 71 -12.62 19.77 -1.86
C ARG A 71 -11.82 18.76 -2.69
N CYS A 72 -10.74 19.25 -3.30
CA CYS A 72 -9.72 18.39 -3.89
C CYS A 72 -9.07 17.54 -2.80
N LEU A 73 -8.82 16.25 -3.04
CA LEU A 73 -8.17 15.36 -2.07
C LEU A 73 -6.73 15.78 -1.75
N HIS A 74 -6.11 16.61 -2.60
CA HIS A 74 -4.79 17.22 -2.39
C HIS A 74 -4.82 18.63 -1.78
N ASP A 75 -6.00 19.18 -1.43
CA ASP A 75 -6.09 20.54 -0.92
C ASP A 75 -5.23 20.70 0.34
N ILE A 76 -4.30 21.66 0.35
CA ILE A 76 -3.38 21.89 1.47
C ILE A 76 -3.95 23.04 2.29
N ASP A 77 -4.35 22.77 3.52
CA ASP A 77 -4.79 23.80 4.46
C ASP A 77 -3.59 24.70 4.86
N PRO A 78 -3.59 25.99 4.49
CA PRO A 78 -2.48 26.90 4.83
C PRO A 78 -2.30 27.11 6.33
N SER A 79 -3.35 26.85 7.13
CA SER A 79 -3.30 26.97 8.59
C SER A 79 -2.68 25.75 9.26
N GLY A 80 -2.60 24.61 8.55
CA GLY A 80 -2.09 23.34 9.06
C GLY A 80 -3.03 22.62 10.04
N PHE A 81 -4.26 23.12 10.26
CA PHE A 81 -5.21 22.49 11.17
C PHE A 81 -5.89 21.27 10.56
N LEU A 82 -6.17 21.30 9.26
CA LEU A 82 -6.81 20.22 8.54
C LEU A 82 -5.81 19.49 7.64
N MET A 83 -5.62 18.19 7.91
CA MET A 83 -4.88 17.31 7.02
C MET A 83 -5.83 16.74 5.96
N ASN A 84 -5.43 16.84 4.69
CA ASN A 84 -6.14 16.14 3.63
C ASN A 84 -5.94 14.61 3.72
N PRO A 85 -6.75 13.79 3.01
CA PRO A 85 -6.69 12.34 3.13
C PRO A 85 -5.30 11.74 2.90
N TYR A 86 -4.53 12.25 1.93
CA TYR A 86 -3.15 11.81 1.70
C TYR A 86 -2.25 12.09 2.89
N GLN A 87 -2.27 13.31 3.44
CA GLN A 87 -1.50 13.65 4.64
C GLN A 87 -1.86 12.74 5.82
N ARG A 88 -3.15 12.46 6.01
CA ARG A 88 -3.61 11.57 7.09
C ARG A 88 -3.08 10.15 6.93
N VAL A 89 -3.14 9.59 5.72
CA VAL A 89 -2.60 8.26 5.44
C VAL A 89 -1.09 8.23 5.70
N ILE A 90 -0.32 9.16 5.15
CA ILE A 90 1.13 9.25 5.37
C ILE A 90 1.45 9.31 6.87
N SER A 91 0.71 10.11 7.64
CA SER A 91 0.90 10.25 9.09
C SER A 91 0.59 8.96 9.87
N ILE A 92 -0.50 8.26 9.55
CA ILE A 92 -0.86 7.03 10.27
C ILE A 92 0.08 5.88 9.90
N VAL A 93 0.41 5.74 8.61
CA VAL A 93 1.39 4.75 8.14
C VAL A 93 2.74 4.98 8.80
N GLY A 94 3.23 6.22 8.83
CA GLY A 94 4.49 6.57 9.49
C GLY A 94 4.53 6.18 10.96
N ARG A 95 3.48 6.51 11.73
CA ARG A 95 3.38 6.11 13.15
C ARG A 95 3.40 4.60 13.36
N THR A 96 2.94 3.83 12.37
CA THR A 96 2.81 2.37 12.51
C THR A 96 4.04 1.63 11.99
N LEU A 97 4.53 1.98 10.80
CA LEU A 97 5.55 1.25 10.06
C LEU A 97 6.97 1.74 10.28
N GLN A 98 7.18 3.01 10.68
CA GLN A 98 8.53 3.57 10.81
C GLN A 98 9.42 2.80 11.81
N VAL A 99 8.84 2.12 12.79
CA VAL A 99 9.59 1.29 13.75
C VAL A 99 10.17 0.00 13.14
N PHE A 100 9.75 -0.36 11.92
CA PHE A 100 10.25 -1.50 11.15
C PHE A 100 11.12 -1.06 9.96
N ASP A 101 11.32 0.24 9.78
CA ASP A 101 12.15 0.76 8.69
C ASP A 101 13.63 0.74 9.10
N ASP A 102 14.46 0.12 8.27
CA ASP A 102 15.86 -0.18 8.62
C ASP A 102 16.75 1.07 8.74
N ASP A 103 16.54 2.07 7.89
CA ASP A 103 17.43 3.21 7.74
C ASP A 103 16.74 4.57 7.94
N ASN A 104 15.41 4.58 8.11
CA ASN A 104 14.57 5.77 8.17
C ASN A 104 14.70 6.63 6.89
N LEU A 105 15.04 6.01 5.75
CA LEU A 105 15.11 6.63 4.44
C LEU A 105 13.93 6.15 3.60
N ILE A 106 13.04 7.07 3.26
CA ILE A 106 11.77 6.79 2.60
C ILE A 106 11.83 7.35 1.17
N PRO A 107 12.17 6.53 0.15
CA PRO A 107 11.90 6.87 -1.23
C PRO A 107 10.42 7.21 -1.41
N ALA A 108 10.13 8.43 -1.85
CA ALA A 108 8.76 8.91 -2.04
C ALA A 108 8.61 9.51 -3.45
N PHE A 109 7.58 9.06 -4.16
CA PHE A 109 7.36 9.35 -5.56
C PHE A 109 5.95 9.83 -5.82
N GLY A 110 5.79 10.78 -6.74
CA GLY A 110 4.50 11.13 -7.33
C GLY A 110 4.34 10.53 -8.74
N PHE A 111 3.11 10.27 -9.17
CA PHE A 111 2.78 9.78 -10.50
C PHE A 111 1.43 10.31 -10.99
N GLY A 112 1.17 10.29 -12.29
CA GLY A 112 -0.11 10.71 -12.87
C GLY A 112 -0.31 12.21 -13.02
N ASP A 113 0.72 13.01 -12.72
CA ASP A 113 0.73 14.44 -13.03
C ASP A 113 0.97 14.68 -14.53
N ALA A 114 0.88 15.95 -14.96
CA ALA A 114 1.03 16.32 -16.37
C ALA A 114 2.41 15.97 -16.95
N THR A 115 3.45 15.83 -16.11
CA THR A 115 4.80 15.50 -16.57
C THR A 115 5.04 14.00 -16.70
N THR A 116 4.43 13.19 -15.84
CA THR A 116 4.63 11.73 -15.84
C THR A 116 3.58 10.96 -16.63
N GLY A 117 2.34 11.46 -16.70
CA GLY A 117 1.21 10.72 -17.26
C GLY A 117 1.11 9.31 -16.65
N ASP A 118 0.89 8.31 -17.50
CA ASP A 118 0.80 6.89 -17.11
C ASP A 118 2.13 6.11 -17.27
N LYS A 119 3.26 6.80 -17.52
CA LYS A 119 4.51 6.15 -17.95
C LYS A 119 5.67 6.28 -16.99
N GLY A 120 5.60 7.19 -16.03
CA GLY A 120 6.73 7.51 -15.16
C GLY A 120 6.32 7.87 -13.75
N VAL A 121 7.33 8.17 -12.95
CA VAL A 121 7.20 8.73 -11.61
C VAL A 121 8.18 9.90 -11.48
N PHE A 122 7.92 10.83 -10.57
CA PHE A 122 8.88 11.86 -10.17
C PHE A 122 9.19 11.74 -8.67
N PRO A 123 10.44 11.95 -8.23
CA PRO A 123 10.77 11.95 -6.82
C PRO A 123 10.22 13.20 -6.11
N LEU A 124 9.80 13.06 -4.85
CA LEU A 124 9.39 14.20 -4.02
C LEU A 124 10.56 15.15 -3.69
N MET A 125 11.77 14.59 -3.61
CA MET A 125 13.02 15.34 -3.46
C MET A 125 13.59 15.68 -4.83
N ALA A 126 13.95 16.94 -5.04
CA ALA A 126 14.41 17.43 -6.35
C ALA A 126 15.73 16.79 -6.82
N ASP A 127 16.58 16.35 -5.89
CA ASP A 127 17.84 15.66 -6.16
C ASP A 127 17.66 14.13 -6.28
N GLY A 128 16.43 13.62 -6.12
CA GLY A 128 16.12 12.20 -6.16
C GLY A 128 16.52 11.42 -4.90
N SER A 129 17.00 12.08 -3.85
CA SER A 129 17.30 11.44 -2.58
C SER A 129 16.03 10.95 -1.85
N PRO A 130 16.12 9.90 -1.02
CA PRO A 130 15.01 9.51 -0.15
C PRO A 130 14.76 10.55 0.94
N CYS A 131 13.52 10.67 1.39
CA CYS A 131 13.15 11.51 2.54
C CYS A 131 13.66 10.87 3.85
N ARG A 132 14.03 11.67 4.84
CA ARG A 132 14.44 11.25 6.18
C ARG A 132 13.21 11.10 7.07
N GLY A 133 12.61 9.92 7.03
CA GLY A 133 11.39 9.59 7.75
C GLY A 133 10.13 10.27 7.20
N PHE A 134 8.99 9.96 7.83
CA PHE A 134 7.68 10.41 7.36
C PHE A 134 7.40 11.91 7.58
N ASP A 135 8.09 12.54 8.54
CA ASP A 135 7.98 13.98 8.75
C ASP A 135 8.50 14.75 7.52
N GLU A 136 9.63 14.33 6.93
CA GLU A 136 10.14 14.94 5.70
C GLU A 136 9.23 14.60 4.50
N VAL A 137 8.66 13.39 4.42
CA VAL A 137 7.64 13.07 3.39
C VAL A 137 6.46 14.02 3.47
N LEU A 138 5.89 14.26 4.67
CA LEU A 138 4.77 15.19 4.88
C LEU A 138 5.14 16.63 4.53
N GLN A 139 6.32 17.08 4.96
CA GLN A 139 6.82 18.41 4.64
C GLN A 139 6.95 18.59 3.12
N ARG A 140 7.65 17.68 2.44
CA ARG A 140 7.86 17.74 1.00
C ARG A 140 6.54 17.67 0.23
N TYR A 141 5.64 16.78 0.63
CA TYR A 141 4.29 16.71 0.08
C TYR A 141 3.59 18.08 0.17
N GLY A 142 3.57 18.72 1.34
CA GLY A 142 2.94 20.03 1.52
C GLY A 142 3.56 21.15 0.67
N GLU A 143 4.87 21.12 0.45
CA GLU A 143 5.60 22.14 -0.30
C GLU A 143 5.45 22.04 -1.83
N ILE A 144 5.32 20.82 -2.36
CA ILE A 144 5.28 20.58 -3.80
C ILE A 144 3.86 20.43 -4.34
N THR A 145 2.94 19.86 -3.56
CA THR A 145 1.56 19.55 -3.98
C THR A 145 0.86 20.74 -4.63
N PRO A 146 0.90 21.97 -4.07
CA PRO A 146 0.22 23.13 -4.66
C PRO A 146 0.76 23.54 -6.05
N LYS A 147 1.94 23.04 -6.44
CA LYS A 147 2.62 23.38 -7.70
C LYS A 147 2.47 22.30 -8.78
N ILE A 148 1.93 21.13 -8.42
CA ILE A 148 1.80 20.00 -9.33
C ILE A 148 0.56 20.17 -10.20
N ALA A 149 0.72 20.01 -11.51
CA ALA A 149 -0.39 20.02 -12.45
C ALA A 149 -1.01 18.62 -12.54
N LEU A 150 -2.15 18.40 -11.87
CA LEU A 150 -2.84 17.11 -11.86
C LEU A 150 -3.32 16.71 -13.26
N ALA A 151 -3.10 15.45 -13.67
CA ALA A 151 -3.44 14.97 -15.01
C ALA A 151 -3.97 13.52 -15.05
N GLY A 152 -3.26 12.61 -15.70
CA GLY A 152 -3.65 11.22 -15.91
C GLY A 152 -3.03 10.68 -17.20
N PRO A 153 -3.35 9.43 -17.59
CA PRO A 153 -4.24 8.47 -16.92
C PRO A 153 -3.69 7.92 -15.60
N THR A 154 -4.51 7.19 -14.85
CA THR A 154 -4.09 6.55 -13.59
C THR A 154 -3.53 5.15 -13.87
N ASN A 155 -2.25 4.97 -13.56
CA ASN A 155 -1.52 3.70 -13.75
C ASN A 155 -0.52 3.48 -12.61
N PHE A 156 -0.61 2.37 -11.89
CA PHE A 156 0.34 2.05 -10.81
C PHE A 156 1.60 1.35 -11.31
N ALA A 157 1.61 0.88 -12.56
CA ALA A 157 2.75 0.16 -13.10
C ALA A 157 4.08 0.92 -12.96
N PRO A 158 4.18 2.24 -13.26
CA PRO A 158 5.44 2.98 -13.11
C PRO A 158 5.99 2.96 -11.68
N VAL A 159 5.15 3.21 -10.67
CA VAL A 159 5.60 3.24 -9.28
C VAL A 159 5.93 1.85 -8.74
N ILE A 160 5.21 0.82 -9.18
CA ILE A 160 5.53 -0.58 -8.84
C ILE A 160 6.88 -0.99 -9.44
N TYR A 161 7.16 -0.62 -10.71
CA TYR A 161 8.46 -0.89 -11.32
C TYR A 161 9.60 -0.13 -10.67
N GLU A 162 9.36 1.11 -10.23
CA GLU A 162 10.33 1.86 -9.43
C GLU A 162 10.61 1.17 -8.09
N ALA A 163 9.58 0.66 -7.40
CA ALA A 163 9.78 -0.12 -6.18
C ALA A 163 10.58 -1.42 -6.42
N ILE A 164 10.32 -2.13 -7.52
CA ILE A 164 11.13 -3.29 -7.92
C ILE A 164 12.60 -2.88 -8.15
N ARG A 165 12.85 -1.70 -8.72
CA ARG A 165 14.21 -1.17 -8.93
C ARG A 165 14.91 -0.95 -7.59
N GLN A 166 14.23 -0.40 -6.59
CA GLN A 166 14.76 -0.20 -5.23
C GLN A 166 15.10 -1.56 -4.57
N VAL A 167 14.16 -2.52 -4.59
CA VAL A 167 14.39 -3.87 -4.05
C VAL A 167 15.60 -4.55 -4.69
N LYS A 168 15.79 -4.41 -6.01
CA LYS A 168 16.97 -4.95 -6.71
C LYS A 168 18.26 -4.27 -6.27
N ALA A 169 18.22 -2.97 -6.02
CA ALA A 169 19.39 -2.19 -5.65
C ALA A 169 19.87 -2.50 -4.23
N THR A 170 18.95 -2.59 -3.27
CA THR A 170 19.28 -2.83 -1.86
C THR A 170 19.39 -4.32 -1.51
N ARG A 171 18.68 -5.18 -2.24
CA ARG A 171 18.47 -6.61 -1.92
C ARG A 171 17.83 -6.84 -0.55
N SER A 172 16.97 -5.92 -0.12
CA SER A 172 16.22 -6.00 1.14
C SER A 172 14.72 -6.04 0.89
N TYR A 173 13.97 -6.48 1.92
CA TYR A 173 12.50 -6.47 1.89
C TYR A 173 11.97 -5.04 1.85
N HIS A 174 11.02 -4.77 0.97
CA HIS A 174 10.34 -3.49 0.87
C HIS A 174 8.82 -3.63 0.99
N ILE A 175 8.20 -2.60 1.55
CA ILE A 175 6.77 -2.37 1.49
C ILE A 175 6.52 -1.08 0.71
N LEU A 176 5.88 -1.20 -0.45
CA LEU A 176 5.40 -0.05 -1.22
C LEU A 176 3.98 0.30 -0.74
N VAL A 177 3.79 1.53 -0.27
CA VAL A 177 2.46 2.09 0.04
C VAL A 177 2.07 3.08 -1.06
N ILE A 178 1.08 2.70 -1.87
CA ILE A 178 0.48 3.58 -2.88
C ILE A 178 -0.76 4.21 -2.27
N ILE A 179 -0.85 5.53 -2.31
CA ILE A 179 -2.04 6.29 -1.90
C ILE A 179 -2.68 6.82 -3.17
N ALA A 180 -3.94 6.45 -3.41
CA ALA A 180 -4.62 6.73 -4.68
C ALA A 180 -6.14 6.88 -4.51
N ASP A 181 -6.80 7.51 -5.46
CA ASP A 181 -8.24 7.77 -5.42
C ASP A 181 -9.12 6.73 -6.15
N GLY A 182 -8.49 5.65 -6.62
CA GLY A 182 -9.17 4.43 -7.11
C GLY A 182 -9.50 4.41 -8.59
N GLN A 183 -9.30 5.52 -9.31
CA GLN A 183 -9.68 5.65 -10.73
C GLN A 183 -8.64 5.05 -11.69
N VAL A 184 -8.13 3.84 -11.42
CA VAL A 184 -7.14 3.16 -12.28
C VAL A 184 -7.74 2.91 -13.66
N THR A 185 -7.15 3.52 -14.69
CA THR A 185 -7.58 3.34 -16.08
C THR A 185 -6.75 2.30 -16.83
N ASN A 186 -5.50 2.06 -16.40
CA ASN A 186 -4.57 1.15 -17.06
C ASN A 186 -4.49 -0.18 -16.31
N GLU A 187 -5.60 -0.94 -16.34
CA GLU A 187 -5.75 -2.18 -15.58
C GLU A 187 -4.69 -3.23 -15.94
N LYS A 188 -4.49 -3.47 -17.24
CA LYS A 188 -3.59 -4.52 -17.73
C LYS A 188 -2.14 -4.30 -17.30
N ASP A 189 -1.65 -3.06 -17.38
CA ASP A 189 -0.28 -2.72 -17.03
C ASP A 189 -0.09 -2.81 -15.51
N THR A 190 -1.06 -2.31 -14.75
CA THR A 190 -1.05 -2.41 -13.29
C THR A 190 -1.04 -3.88 -12.84
N ALA A 191 -1.93 -4.71 -13.39
CA ALA A 191 -1.96 -6.15 -13.10
C ALA A 191 -0.64 -6.85 -13.48
N ALA A 192 -0.06 -6.52 -14.64
CA ALA A 192 1.22 -7.08 -15.07
C ALA A 192 2.37 -6.67 -14.12
N ALA A 193 2.38 -5.43 -13.65
CA ALA A 193 3.36 -4.94 -12.69
C ALA A 193 3.23 -5.63 -11.32
N ILE A 194 2.01 -5.84 -10.82
CA ILE A 194 1.76 -6.59 -9.57
C ILE A 194 2.26 -8.04 -9.69
N VAL A 195 1.95 -8.71 -10.81
CA VAL A 195 2.44 -10.08 -11.07
C VAL A 195 3.96 -10.12 -11.14
N GLU A 196 4.60 -9.15 -11.80
CA GLU A 196 6.06 -9.04 -11.84
C GLU A 196 6.65 -8.78 -10.43
N ALA A 197 6.03 -7.90 -9.64
CA ALA A 197 6.45 -7.59 -8.27
C ALA A 197 6.48 -8.83 -7.37
N SER A 198 5.58 -9.80 -7.58
CA SER A 198 5.56 -11.06 -6.81
C SER A 198 6.83 -11.94 -6.97
N LYS A 199 7.74 -11.57 -7.88
CA LYS A 199 9.04 -12.23 -8.07
C LYS A 199 10.17 -11.65 -7.20
N TYR A 200 9.86 -10.66 -6.36
CA TYR A 200 10.83 -9.94 -5.54
C TYR A 200 10.36 -9.89 -4.08
N ALA A 201 11.25 -9.47 -3.17
CA ALA A 201 10.93 -9.21 -1.77
C ALA A 201 10.16 -7.88 -1.63
N LEU A 202 8.96 -7.82 -2.23
CA LEU A 202 8.13 -6.63 -2.31
C LEU A 202 6.68 -6.95 -1.94
N SER A 203 6.19 -6.27 -0.92
CA SER A 203 4.76 -6.18 -0.59
C SER A 203 4.21 -4.84 -1.06
N ILE A 204 2.96 -4.84 -1.52
CA ILE A 204 2.28 -3.63 -2.01
C ILE A 204 1.02 -3.42 -1.19
N ILE A 205 0.86 -2.23 -0.61
CA ILE A 205 -0.36 -1.78 0.03
C ILE A 205 -0.91 -0.63 -0.81
N VAL A 206 -2.15 -0.74 -1.27
CA VAL A 206 -2.88 0.36 -1.90
C VAL A 206 -3.90 0.89 -0.91
N VAL A 207 -3.76 2.16 -0.55
CA VAL A 207 -4.69 2.88 0.32
C VAL A 207 -5.57 3.75 -0.57
N GLY A 208 -6.84 3.37 -0.69
CA GLY A 208 -7.86 4.12 -1.40
C GLY A 208 -8.36 5.29 -0.58
N VAL A 209 -8.15 6.52 -1.05
CA VAL A 209 -8.67 7.76 -0.45
C VAL A 209 -9.74 8.38 -1.32
N GLY A 210 -10.80 8.90 -0.71
CA GLY A 210 -11.88 9.57 -1.45
C GLY A 210 -13.11 8.69 -1.66
N ASP A 211 -13.85 8.98 -2.73
CA ASP A 211 -15.17 8.42 -2.99
C ASP A 211 -15.16 7.09 -3.80
N GLY A 212 -14.02 6.65 -4.32
CA GLY A 212 -13.92 5.49 -5.19
C GLY A 212 -14.44 5.74 -6.62
N PRO A 213 -14.94 4.72 -7.34
CA PRO A 213 -15.23 3.34 -6.90
C PRO A 213 -13.98 2.49 -6.59
N TRP A 214 -14.17 1.34 -5.93
CA TRP A 214 -13.07 0.49 -5.44
C TRP A 214 -13.07 -0.95 -5.97
N GLU A 215 -14.05 -1.34 -6.80
CA GLU A 215 -14.30 -2.73 -7.21
C GLU A 215 -13.08 -3.34 -7.93
N LEU A 216 -12.38 -2.55 -8.73
CA LEU A 216 -11.16 -2.99 -9.41
C LEU A 216 -10.02 -3.28 -8.41
N MET A 217 -9.90 -2.48 -7.36
CA MET A 217 -8.87 -2.68 -6.34
C MET A 217 -9.18 -3.91 -5.49
N GLU A 218 -10.45 -4.10 -5.12
CA GLU A 218 -10.94 -5.31 -4.46
C GLU A 218 -10.69 -6.57 -5.32
N HIS A 219 -10.84 -6.47 -6.65
CA HIS A 219 -10.52 -7.57 -7.56
C HIS A 219 -9.02 -7.94 -7.56
N TYR A 220 -8.13 -6.95 -7.47
CA TYR A 220 -6.69 -7.20 -7.42
C TYR A 220 -6.22 -7.88 -6.13
N ASP A 221 -6.87 -7.57 -5.01
CA ASP A 221 -6.70 -8.21 -3.71
C ASP A 221 -6.94 -9.72 -3.84
N ASP A 222 -8.10 -10.12 -4.38
CA ASP A 222 -8.58 -11.51 -4.32
C ASP A 222 -8.08 -12.42 -5.46
N SER A 223 -7.88 -11.89 -6.67
CA SER A 223 -8.06 -12.71 -7.88
C SER A 223 -6.98 -12.61 -8.95
N LEU A 224 -5.85 -11.92 -8.72
CA LEU A 224 -4.80 -11.80 -9.74
C LEU A 224 -4.14 -13.15 -10.08
N PRO A 225 -4.39 -13.72 -11.28
CA PRO A 225 -3.83 -15.01 -11.64
C PRO A 225 -2.33 -14.87 -11.93
N LYS A 226 -1.56 -15.91 -11.60
CA LYS A 226 -0.12 -16.08 -11.92
C LYS A 226 0.89 -15.34 -11.02
N ARG A 227 0.46 -14.64 -9.98
CA ARG A 227 1.40 -14.16 -8.93
C ARG A 227 2.02 -15.33 -8.17
N LYS A 228 3.26 -15.19 -7.70
CA LYS A 228 4.00 -16.23 -6.95
C LYS A 228 3.48 -16.42 -5.53
N PHE A 229 2.96 -15.34 -4.94
CA PHE A 229 2.29 -15.28 -3.66
C PHE A 229 1.36 -14.07 -3.67
N ASP A 230 0.48 -13.96 -2.68
CA ASP A 230 -0.31 -12.77 -2.48
C ASP A 230 0.59 -11.62 -2.02
N ASN A 231 0.82 -10.62 -2.85
CA ASN A 231 1.75 -9.52 -2.58
C ASN A 231 1.08 -8.14 -2.63
N PHE A 232 -0.26 -8.09 -2.62
CA PHE A 232 -1.03 -6.89 -2.84
C PHE A 232 -2.20 -6.85 -1.86
N GLN A 233 -2.27 -5.80 -1.04
CA GLN A 233 -3.37 -5.51 -0.13
C GLN A 233 -4.06 -4.21 -0.56
N PHE A 234 -5.39 -4.20 -0.68
CA PHE A 234 -6.18 -2.97 -0.80
C PHE A 234 -6.86 -2.57 0.51
N VAL A 235 -6.85 -1.27 0.85
CA VAL A 235 -7.58 -0.71 2.00
C VAL A 235 -8.34 0.54 1.60
N ASP A 236 -9.68 0.50 1.72
CA ASP A 236 -10.53 1.70 1.64
C ASP A 236 -10.39 2.52 2.93
N PHE A 237 -9.61 3.60 2.86
CA PHE A 237 -9.33 4.48 3.99
C PHE A 237 -10.63 5.05 4.57
N ASN A 238 -11.49 5.59 3.72
CA ASN A 238 -12.71 6.25 4.15
C ASN A 238 -13.67 5.29 4.85
N ARG A 239 -13.81 4.06 4.34
CA ARG A 239 -14.61 3.01 4.98
C ARG A 239 -14.01 2.58 6.32
N VAL A 240 -12.72 2.23 6.35
CA VAL A 240 -12.10 1.67 7.57
C VAL A 240 -12.07 2.70 8.70
N MET A 241 -11.81 3.97 8.39
CA MET A 241 -11.84 5.06 9.37
C MET A 241 -13.23 5.25 10.00
N ASN A 242 -14.30 4.81 9.34
CA ASN A 242 -15.66 4.86 9.86
C ASN A 242 -16.09 3.60 10.63
N LEU A 243 -15.36 2.48 10.49
CA LEU A 243 -15.67 1.22 11.17
C LEU A 243 -15.28 1.26 12.65
N ASN A 244 -14.10 1.77 12.99
CA ASN A 244 -13.65 1.90 14.37
C ASN A 244 -13.77 3.35 14.86
N ARG A 245 -14.95 3.74 15.34
CA ARG A 245 -15.20 5.13 15.79
C ARG A 245 -14.43 5.52 17.04
N ILE A 246 -13.94 4.55 17.82
CA ILE A 246 -13.22 4.82 19.07
C ILE A 246 -11.74 5.08 18.76
N LYS A 247 -11.14 4.26 17.90
CA LYS A 247 -9.71 4.31 17.54
C LYS A 247 -9.53 4.15 16.03
N PRO A 248 -9.99 5.11 15.23
CA PRO A 248 -10.07 4.96 13.77
C PRO A 248 -8.69 4.76 13.16
N ASP A 249 -7.68 5.50 13.62
CA ASP A 249 -6.32 5.37 13.08
C ASP A 249 -5.70 3.98 13.35
N VAL A 250 -5.95 3.38 14.52
CA VAL A 250 -5.45 2.02 14.86
C VAL A 250 -6.19 0.96 14.03
N GLY A 251 -7.49 1.14 13.82
CA GLY A 251 -8.28 0.28 12.94
C GLY A 251 -7.75 0.31 11.50
N PHE A 252 -7.46 1.50 10.97
CA PHE A 252 -6.84 1.66 9.65
C PHE A 252 -5.44 1.04 9.58
N ALA A 253 -4.59 1.31 10.56
CA ALA A 253 -3.25 0.72 10.63
C ALA A 253 -3.30 -0.82 10.66
N THR A 254 -4.26 -1.39 11.40
CA THR A 254 -4.47 -2.85 11.44
C THR A 254 -4.88 -3.38 10.07
N ALA A 255 -5.84 -2.74 9.40
CA ALA A 255 -6.29 -3.13 8.06
C ALA A 255 -5.15 -3.06 7.02
N ALA A 256 -4.34 -2.00 7.05
CA ALA A 256 -3.22 -1.83 6.12
C ALA A 256 -2.13 -2.88 6.27
N LEU A 257 -1.97 -3.46 7.47
CA LEU A 257 -0.83 -4.31 7.80
C LEU A 257 -1.16 -5.78 8.02
N MET A 258 -2.43 -6.16 7.91
CA MET A 258 -2.85 -7.50 8.32
C MET A 258 -2.20 -8.63 7.52
N GLU A 259 -1.92 -8.42 6.24
CA GLU A 259 -1.27 -9.42 5.40
C GLU A 259 0.26 -9.38 5.45
N ILE A 260 0.84 -8.24 5.82
CA ILE A 260 2.29 -8.00 5.73
C ILE A 260 3.13 -9.10 6.41
N PRO A 261 2.80 -9.60 7.61
CA PRO A 261 3.59 -10.65 8.21
C PRO A 261 3.51 -11.99 7.47
N GLU A 262 2.36 -12.35 6.89
CA GLU A 262 2.25 -13.56 6.07
C GLU A 262 3.05 -13.42 4.77
N GLN A 263 2.91 -12.28 4.10
CA GLN A 263 3.67 -11.95 2.89
C GLN A 263 5.18 -12.04 3.16
N PHE A 264 5.66 -11.44 4.26
CA PHE A 264 7.06 -11.52 4.68
C PHE A 264 7.53 -12.97 4.90
N ARG A 265 6.73 -13.81 5.57
CA ARG A 265 7.06 -15.23 5.76
C ARG A 265 7.16 -15.99 4.44
N ILE A 266 6.27 -15.71 3.49
CA ILE A 266 6.30 -16.36 2.16
C ILE A 266 7.56 -15.91 1.39
N ILE A 267 7.87 -14.61 1.40
CA ILE A 267 9.10 -14.05 0.80
C ILE A 267 10.35 -14.76 1.33
N ARG A 268 10.46 -14.98 2.66
CA ARG A 268 11.55 -15.77 3.26
C ARG A 268 11.58 -17.21 2.75
N ARG A 269 10.43 -17.88 2.68
CA ARG A 269 10.32 -19.27 2.18
C ARG A 269 10.68 -19.40 0.70
N LEU A 270 10.41 -18.38 -0.10
CA LEU A 270 10.76 -18.32 -1.52
C LEU A 270 12.25 -18.00 -1.76
N GLY A 271 13.01 -17.67 -0.71
CA GLY A 271 14.44 -17.37 -0.81
C GLY A 271 14.73 -16.03 -1.48
N TYR A 272 13.80 -15.07 -1.40
CA TYR A 272 14.00 -13.73 -1.98
C TYR A 272 14.85 -12.81 -1.08
N LEU A 273 15.06 -13.21 0.17
CA LEU A 273 15.96 -12.56 1.12
C LEU A 273 17.17 -13.45 1.33
N SER A 274 18.36 -12.86 1.20
CA SER A 274 19.66 -13.52 1.39
C SER A 274 20.06 -13.62 2.85
#